data_AF-A0A952M0Z8-F1
#
_entry.id   AF-A0A952M0Z8-F1
#
_cell.length_a   1.000
_cell.length_b   1.000
_cell.length_c   1.000
_cell.angle_alpha   90.00
_cell.angle_beta   90.00
_cell.angle_gamma   90.00
#
_symmetry.space_group_name_H-M   'P 1'
#
loop_
_entity.id
_entity.type
_entity.pdbx_description
1 polymer ?
#
loop_
_entity_poly.entity_id
_entity_poly.type
_entity_poly.pdbx_seq_one_letter_code
_entity_poly.pdbx_strand_id
1 'polypeptide(L)' 'MASIAPYQFRHPDAGIAFDIDGALAAQTRQAIVEMVATDRVLVAVSHIPFPEFGHQVVKSRANRLVTTAL' A
#
# COMPACT_ATOMS: atom_id res chain seq x y z
N MET A 1 -10.02 13.09 7.89
CA MET A 1 -8.57 12.84 7.84
C MET A 1 -8.28 12.09 6.54
N ALA A 2 -7.51 12.66 5.61
CA ALA A 2 -7.14 11.95 4.38
C ALA A 2 -5.97 10.99 4.67
N SER A 3 -6.05 9.76 4.15
CA SER A 3 -4.99 8.76 4.26
C SER A 3 -3.82 9.06 3.34
N ILE A 4 -2.58 8.79 3.78
CA ILE A 4 -1.40 8.80 2.91
C ILE A 4 -1.23 7.50 2.12
N ALA A 5 -1.94 6.42 2.48
CA ALA A 5 -1.73 5.10 1.87
C ALA A 5 -1.86 5.10 0.33
N PRO A 6 -2.82 5.79 -0.32
CA PRO A 6 -2.88 5.84 -1.78
C PRO A 6 -1.64 6.45 -2.44
N TYR A 7 -0.93 7.34 -1.73
CA TYR A 7 0.35 7.88 -2.18
C TYR A 7 1.46 6.85 -2.01
N GLN A 8 1.53 6.20 -0.84
CA GLN A 8 2.54 5.18 -0.54
C GLN A 8 2.44 3.92 -1.41
N PHE A 9 1.26 3.57 -1.93
CA PHE A 9 1.16 2.48 -2.92
C PHE A 9 1.87 2.81 -4.24
N ARG A 10 1.93 4.09 -4.62
CA ARG A 10 2.67 4.56 -5.81
C ARG A 10 4.14 4.87 -5.51
N HIS A 11 4.43 5.27 -4.27
CA HIS A 11 5.74 5.68 -3.78
C HIS A 11 6.03 4.95 -2.47
N PRO A 12 6.35 3.64 -2.51
CA PRO A 12 6.54 2.85 -1.29
C PRO A 12 7.75 3.31 -0.45
N ASP A 13 8.64 4.10 -1.03
CA ASP A 13 9.74 4.80 -0.38
C ASP A 13 9.29 5.98 0.49
N ALA A 14 8.07 6.51 0.29
CA ALA A 14 7.59 7.66 1.03
C ALA A 14 7.25 7.33 2.49
N GLY A 15 8.04 7.84 3.45
CA GLY A 15 7.78 7.68 4.88
C GLY A 15 6.58 8.47 5.40
N ILE A 16 6.18 8.17 6.64
CA ILE A 16 5.24 8.96 7.45
C ILE A 16 5.88 9.26 8.81
N ALA A 17 5.48 10.37 9.45
CA ALA A 17 6.01 10.80 10.75
C ALA A 17 5.84 9.78 11.90
N PHE A 18 5.05 8.72 11.68
CA PHE A 18 4.85 7.63 12.64
C PHE A 18 5.80 6.44 12.44
N ASP A 19 6.62 6.46 11.38
CA ASP A 19 7.67 5.45 11.17
C ASP A 19 8.76 5.66 12.23
N ILE A 20 8.96 4.68 13.13
CA ILE A 20 10.01 4.72 14.17
C ILE A 20 11.40 4.70 13.52
N ASP A 21 11.57 3.85 12.52
CA ASP A 21 12.73 3.80 11.63
C ASP A 21 12.22 3.93 10.19
N GLY A 22 12.42 5.12 9.61
CA GLY A 22 11.93 5.42 8.26
C GLY A 22 12.60 4.59 7.17
N ALA A 23 13.88 4.24 7.33
CA ALA A 23 14.62 3.47 6.33
C ALA A 23 14.18 2.00 6.33
N LEU A 24 13.97 1.43 7.52
CA LEU A 24 13.41 0.08 7.65
C LEU A 24 11.95 0.05 7.16
N ALA A 25 11.14 1.06 7.53
CA ALA A 25 9.74 1.14 7.12
C ALA A 25 9.59 1.21 5.59
N ALA A 26 10.41 2.01 4.91
CA ALA A 26 10.42 2.10 3.45
C ALA A 26 10.76 0.74 2.81
N GLN A 27 11.81 0.06 3.29
CA GLN A 27 12.20 -1.27 2.79
C GLN A 27 11.10 -2.31 3.00
N THR A 28 10.51 -2.36 4.20
CA THR A 28 9.41 -3.27 4.53
C THR A 28 8.20 -3.01 3.66
N ARG A 29 7.82 -1.74 3.48
CA ARG A 29 6.67 -1.35 2.65
C ARG A 29 6.86 -1.75 1.19
N GLN A 30 8.05 -1.52 0.64
CA GLN A 30 8.37 -1.91 -0.73
C GLN A 30 8.23 -3.41 -0.93
N ALA A 31 8.79 -4.22 -0.02
CA ALA A 31 8.70 -5.67 -0.08
C ALA A 31 7.24 -6.17 0.01
N ILE A 32 6.43 -5.59 0.90
CA ILE A 32 5.01 -5.95 1.04
C ILE A 32 4.23 -5.58 -0.21
N VAL A 33 4.39 -4.36 -0.72
CA VAL A 33 3.65 -3.90 -1.92
C VAL A 33 4.01 -4.77 -3.14
N GLU A 34 5.26 -5.18 -3.29
CA GLU A 34 5.72 -6.09 -4.35
C GLU A 34 5.13 -7.50 -4.19
N MET A 35 5.18 -8.07 -2.99
CA MET A 35 4.59 -9.38 -2.70
C MET A 35 3.09 -9.40 -3.00
N VAL A 36 2.35 -8.41 -2.51
CA VAL A 36 0.89 -8.35 -2.69
C VAL A 36 0.52 -8.23 -4.18
N ALA A 37 1.30 -7.46 -4.95
CA ALA A 37 1.10 -7.31 -6.38
C ALA A 37 1.41 -8.61 -7.15
N THR A 38 2.45 -9.34 -6.73
CA THR A 38 2.91 -10.58 -7.36
C THR A 38 1.95 -11.73 -7.09
N ASP A 39 1.60 -11.92 -5.82
CA ASP A 39 0.82 -13.07 -5.34
C ASP A 39 -0.69 -12.86 -5.50
N ARG A 40 -1.12 -11.64 -5.84
CA ARG A 40 -2.53 -11.26 -6.04
C ARG A 40 -3.42 -11.60 -4.84
N VAL A 41 -2.88 -11.40 -3.63
CA VAL A 41 -3.62 -11.66 -2.38
C VAL A 41 -4.56 -10.49 -2.06
N LEU A 42 -5.71 -10.81 -1.45
CA LEU A 42 -6.60 -9.82 -0.85
C LEU A 42 -5.92 -9.25 0.39
N VAL A 43 -5.81 -7.92 0.48
CA VAL A 43 -5.21 -7.23 1.63
C VAL A 43 -6.19 -6.35 2.35
N ALA A 44 -6.04 -6.30 3.68
CA ALA A 44 -6.65 -5.31 4.55
C ALA A 44 -5.65 -4.17 4.79
N VAL A 45 -6.10 -2.92 4.69
CA VAL A 45 -5.25 -1.75 4.86
C VAL A 45 -5.86 -0.82 5.88
N SER A 46 -5.15 -0.57 6.97
CA SER A 46 -5.60 0.39 7.98
C SER A 46 -5.57 1.82 7.44
N HIS A 47 -6.55 2.62 7.87
CA HIS A 47 -6.63 4.04 7.56
C HIS A 47 -6.86 4.35 6.08
N ILE A 48 -7.59 3.56 5.31
CA ILE A 48 -8.16 3.98 4.01
C ILE A 48 -9.69 4.10 4.14
N PRO A 49 -10.40 4.73 3.19
CA PRO A 49 -11.86 4.69 3.23
C PRO A 49 -12.38 3.25 3.27
N PHE A 50 -13.37 3.00 4.13
CA PHE A 50 -14.09 1.72 4.20
C PHE A 50 -14.54 1.28 2.79
N PRO A 51 -14.41 0.00 2.40
CA PRO A 51 -14.28 -1.20 3.25
C PRO A 51 -12.86 -1.63 3.65
N GLU A 52 -11.81 -0.87 3.36
CA GLU A 52 -10.41 -1.20 3.73
C GLU A 52 -9.79 -2.45 3.07
N PHE A 53 -10.55 -3.22 2.30
CA PHE A 53 -10.06 -4.39 1.56
C PHE A 53 -9.86 -4.12 0.06
N GLY A 54 -8.83 -4.72 -0.52
CA GLY A 54 -8.61 -4.66 -1.96
C GLY A 54 -7.45 -5.52 -2.45
N HIS A 55 -7.25 -5.51 -3.76
CA HIS A 55 -6.13 -6.17 -4.41
C HIS A 55 -5.16 -5.12 -4.96
N GLN A 56 -3.86 -5.39 -4.82
CA GLN A 56 -2.85 -4.56 -5.44
C GLN A 56 -2.71 -4.92 -6.92
N VAL A 57 -2.75 -3.92 -7.80
CA VAL A 57 -2.49 -4.10 -9.23
C VAL A 57 -1.30 -3.28 -9.67
N VAL A 58 -0.42 -3.90 -10.45
CA VAL A 58 0.60 -3.19 -11.21
C VAL A 58 -0.05 -2.63 -12.47
N LYS A 59 -0.14 -1.30 -12.59
CA LYS A 59 -0.33 -0.66 -13.90
C LYS A 59 1.04 -0.36 -14.49
N SER A 60 1.13 -0.28 -15.82
CA SER A 60 2.35 -0.14 -16.63
C SER A 60 3.42 0.89 -16.21
N ARG A 61 3.16 1.73 -15.19
CA ARG A 61 4.12 2.64 -14.55
C ARG A 61 3.94 2.85 -13.04
N ALA A 62 2.94 2.26 -12.40
CA ALA A 62 2.67 2.50 -10.98
C ALA A 62 1.74 1.44 -10.35
N ASN A 63 2.00 1.21 -9.08
CA ASN A 63 1.26 0.33 -8.20
C ASN A 63 0.01 1.03 -7.65
N ARG A 64 -1.16 0.37 -7.67
CA ARG A 64 -2.43 0.90 -7.17
C ARG A 64 -3.24 -0.16 -6.44
N LEU A 65 -3.82 0.18 -5.29
CA LEU A 65 -4.83 -0.64 -4.64
C LEU A 65 -6.18 -0.47 -5.34
N VAL A 66 -6.81 -1.59 -5.70
CA VAL A 66 -8.17 -1.64 -6.23
C VAL A 66 -9.06 -2.22 -5.14
N THR A 67 -9.91 -1.37 -4.58
CA THR A 67 -10.90 -1.78 -3.58
C THR A 67 -11.84 -2.81 -4.19
N THR A 68 -12.01 -3.93 -3.50
CA THR A 68 -12.99 -4.95 -3.86
C THR A 68 -14.18 -4.76 -2.94
N ALA A 69 -15.36 -4.48 -3.50
CA ALA A 69 -16.60 -4.59 -2.76
C ALA A 69 -16.95 -6.08 -2.63
N LEU A 70 -17.14 -6.55 -1.41
CA LEU A 70 -17.78 -7.84 -1.14
C LEU A 70 -19.28 -7.73 -1.39
#